data_AF-A0A932VJW7-F1
#
_entry.id   AF-A0A932VJW7-F1
#
_cell.length_a   1.000
_cell.length_b   1.000
_cell.length_c   1.000
_cell.angle_alpha   90.00
_cell.angle_beta   90.00
_cell.angle_gamma   90.00
#
_symmetry.space_group_name_H-M   'P 1'
#
loop_
_entity.id
_entity.type
_entity.pdbx_description
1 polymer ?
#
loop_
_entity_poly.entity_id
_entity_poly.type
_entity_poly.pdbx_seq_one_letter_code
_entity_poly.pdbx_strand_id
1 'polypeptide(L)'
;MRLLIVRNAHSPVLDYADLDAPNVEIVLVQNGVYSERLRAKNALSLQVDAKARKLDLPPDKLTDFDGLLEAIFLADNVLVV
;
A
#
# COMPACT_ATOMS: atom_id res chain seq x y z
N MET A 1 4.13 1.42 -14.69
CA MET A 1 4.16 1.22 -13.23
C MET A 1 3.10 0.21 -12.81
N ARG A 2 3.37 -0.67 -11.84
CA ARG A 2 2.38 -1.60 -11.26
C ARG A 2 2.01 -1.14 -9.86
N LEU A 3 0.71 -0.97 -9.59
CA LEU A 3 0.21 -0.61 -8.27
C LEU A 3 -0.37 -1.84 -7.56
N LEU A 4 0.06 -2.10 -6.33
CA LEU A 4 -0.56 -3.05 -5.42
C LEU A 4 -1.32 -2.29 -4.32
N ILE A 5 -2.64 -2.49 -4.25
CA ILE A 5 -3.47 -1.98 -3.15
C ILE A 5 -3.74 -3.14 -2.21
N VAL A 6 -3.14 -3.11 -1.02
CA VAL A 6 -3.22 -4.22 -0.05
C VAL A 6 -4.18 -3.86 1.07
N ARG A 7 -5.31 -4.56 1.13
CA ARG A 7 -6.26 -4.55 2.25
C ARG A 7 -6.08 -5.72 3.21
N ASN A 8 -5.50 -6.84 2.74
CA ASN A 8 -5.20 -8.01 3.56
C ASN A 8 -3.73 -8.42 3.43
N ALA A 9 -2.94 -8.08 4.45
CA ALA A 9 -1.51 -8.36 4.52
C ALA A 9 -1.14 -9.86 4.58
N HIS A 10 -2.11 -10.73 4.89
CA HIS A 10 -1.94 -12.18 4.97
C HIS A 10 -2.44 -12.91 3.73
N SER A 11 -2.79 -12.19 2.66
CA SER A 11 -3.22 -12.83 1.43
C SER A 11 -2.09 -13.67 0.82
N PRO A 12 -2.33 -14.95 0.47
CA PRO A 12 -1.33 -15.80 -0.17
C PRO A 12 -0.91 -15.29 -1.56
N VAL A 13 -1.71 -14.39 -2.16
CA VAL A 13 -1.35 -13.71 -3.42
C VAL A 13 -0.05 -12.92 -3.28
N LEU A 14 0.24 -12.38 -2.08
CA LEU A 14 1.45 -11.61 -1.82
C LEU A 14 2.73 -12.46 -1.88
N ASP A 15 2.62 -13.78 -1.78
CA ASP A 15 3.77 -14.70 -1.89
C ASP A 15 4.21 -14.90 -3.35
N TYR A 16 3.31 -14.62 -4.29
CA TYR A 16 3.56 -14.69 -5.73
C TYR A 16 3.80 -13.30 -6.35
N ALA A 17 3.55 -12.24 -5.59
CA ALA A 17 3.83 -10.88 -6.04
C ALA A 17 5.32 -10.57 -5.85
N ASP A 18 6.01 -10.18 -6.92
CA ASP A 18 7.36 -9.64 -6.82
C ASP A 18 7.30 -8.24 -6.21
N LEU A 19 7.37 -8.15 -4.88
CA LEU A 19 7.26 -6.90 -4.12
C LEU A 19 8.52 -6.02 -4.21
N ASP A 20 9.63 -6.55 -4.71
CA ASP A 20 10.92 -5.86 -4.80
C ASP A 20 11.21 -5.35 -6.22
N ALA A 21 10.34 -5.63 -7.18
CA ALA A 21 10.47 -5.11 -8.53
C ALA A 21 10.45 -3.56 -8.54
N PRO A 22 11.37 -2.92 -9.27
CA PRO A 22 11.60 -1.46 -9.19
C PRO A 22 10.45 -0.60 -9.70
N ASN A 23 9.49 -1.18 -10.41
CA ASN A 23 8.31 -0.52 -10.95
C ASN A 23 7.03 -0.82 -10.16
N VAL A 24 7.16 -1.32 -8.94
CA VAL A 24 6.04 -1.69 -8.06
C VAL A 24 5.87 -0.67 -6.97
N GLU A 25 4.67 -0.11 -6.91
CA GLU A 25 4.23 0.73 -5.81
C GLU A 25 3.22 -0.04 -4.95
N ILE A 26 3.28 0.13 -3.63
CA ILE A 26 2.41 -0.57 -2.69
C ILE A 26 1.70 0.45 -1.82
N VAL A 27 0.37 0.42 -1.84
CA VAL A 27 -0.48 1.22 -0.96
C VAL A 27 -1.27 0.30 -0.03
N LEU A 28 -1.14 0.54 1.27
CA LEU A 28 -1.83 -0.18 2.32
C LEU A 28 -3.12 0.55 2.66
N VAL A 29 -4.25 -0.16 2.59
CA VAL A 29 -5.57 0.34 2.94
C VAL A 29 -6.22 -0.59 3.95
N GLN A 30 -7.25 -0.13 4.65
CA GLN A 30 -8.00 -0.90 5.63
C GLN A 30 -7.05 -1.68 6.57
N ASN A 31 -7.22 -3.00 6.70
CA ASN A 31 -6.39 -3.83 7.59
C ASN A 31 -4.97 -4.05 7.06
N GLY A 32 -4.69 -3.72 5.80
CA GLY A 32 -3.35 -3.79 5.23
C GLY A 32 -2.37 -2.88 5.94
N VAL A 33 -2.84 -1.75 6.51
CA VAL A 33 -1.98 -0.82 7.25
C VAL A 33 -1.39 -1.42 8.53
N TYR A 34 -1.78 -2.63 8.96
CA TYR A 34 -1.09 -3.32 10.06
C TYR A 34 0.21 -4.00 9.62
N SER A 35 0.47 -4.14 8.31
CA SER A 35 1.64 -4.85 7.80
C SER A 35 2.97 -4.12 7.97
N GLU A 36 3.70 -4.45 9.04
CA GLU A 36 5.08 -3.97 9.24
C GLU A 36 6.01 -4.42 8.11
N ARG A 37 5.85 -5.67 7.65
CA ARG A 37 6.62 -6.26 6.55
C ARG A 37 6.53 -5.41 5.28
N LEU A 38 5.32 -4.98 4.90
CA LEU A 38 5.13 -4.19 3.69
C LEU A 38 5.59 -2.73 3.89
N ARG A 39 5.37 -2.14 5.08
CA ARG A 39 5.89 -0.79 5.39
C ARG A 39 7.42 -0.71 5.31
N ALA A 40 8.11 -1.78 5.71
CA ALA A 40 9.57 -1.88 5.58
C ALA A 40 10.04 -1.87 4.11
N LYS A 41 9.18 -2.27 3.17
CA LYS A 41 9.42 -2.24 1.71
C LYS A 41 8.92 -0.95 1.04
N ASN A 42 8.93 0.18 1.76
CA ASN A 42 8.47 1.48 1.26
C ASN A 42 6.99 1.56 0.84
N ALA A 43 6.13 0.68 1.34
CA ALA A 43 4.70 0.86 1.15
C ALA A 43 4.17 2.13 1.84
N LEU A 44 3.29 2.86 1.15
CA LEU A 44 2.54 3.99 1.70
C LEU A 44 1.27 3.47 2.38
N SER A 45 0.85 4.08 3.47
CA SER A 45 -0.40 3.75 4.17
C SER A 45 -1.43 4.86 3.95
N LEU A 46 -2.67 4.48 3.64
CA LEU A 46 -3.75 5.46 3.51
C LEU A 46 -3.99 6.14 4.86
N GLN A 47 -3.89 7.47 4.89
CA GLN A 47 -3.85 8.28 6.10
C GLN A 47 -5.09 8.09 6.97
N VAL A 48 -6.27 8.08 6.35
CA VAL A 48 -7.54 7.89 7.06
C VAL A 48 -7.61 6.51 7.74
N ASP A 49 -7.05 5.48 7.12
CA ASP A 49 -7.04 4.12 7.66
C ASP A 49 -6.00 3.93 8.76
N ALA A 50 -4.81 4.51 8.60
CA ALA A 50 -3.77 4.54 9.63
C ALA A 50 -4.27 5.27 10.88
N LYS A 51 -4.92 6.43 10.69
CA LYS A 51 -5.55 7.22 11.77
C LYS A 51 -6.65 6.43 12.47
N ALA A 52 -7.55 5.80 11.72
CA ALA A 52 -8.62 4.98 12.28
C ALA A 52 -8.08 3.82 13.14
N ARG A 53 -6.89 3.33 12.82
CA ARG A 53 -6.20 2.22 13.51
C ARG A 53 -5.19 2.67 14.55
N LYS A 54 -5.11 3.98 14.83
CA LYS A 54 -4.21 4.58 15.82
C LYS A 54 -2.73 4.25 15.58
N LEU A 55 -2.33 4.16 14.31
CA LEU A 55 -0.94 4.00 13.94
C LEU A 55 -0.29 5.37 13.81
N ASP A 56 0.83 5.56 14.53
CA ASP A 56 1.67 6.73 14.40
C ASP A 56 2.75 6.45 13.35
N LEU A 57 2.50 6.91 12.13
CA LEU A 57 3.38 6.72 10.98
C LEU A 57 3.93 8.09 10.55
N PRO A 58 5.21 8.16 10.13
CA PRO A 58 5.78 9.43 9.70
C PRO A 58 5.14 9.89 8.37
N PRO A 59 5.13 11.20 8.07
CA PRO A 59 4.43 11.74 6.90
C PRO A 59 4.85 11.13 5.56
N ASP A 60 6.12 10.72 5.40
CA ASP A 60 6.67 10.06 4.21
C ASP A 60 6.18 8.61 4.01
N LYS A 61 5.45 8.06 4.99
CA LYS A 61 4.81 6.74 4.92
C LYS A 61 3.30 6.83 4.76
N LEU A 62 2.77 8.03 4.55
CA LEU A 62 1.34 8.28 4.42
C LEU A 62 0.99 8.77 3.02
N THR A 63 -0.20 8.39 2.56
CA THR A 63 -0.84 8.96 1.37
C THR A 63 -2.31 9.25 1.69
N ASP A 64 -2.93 10.18 0.99
CA ASP A 64 -4.36 10.47 1.10
C ASP A 64 -5.13 9.86 -0.08
N PHE A 65 -6.42 10.18 -0.20
CA PHE A 65 -7.23 9.68 -1.32
C PHE A 65 -6.81 10.29 -2.66
N ASP A 66 -6.35 11.54 -2.69
CA ASP A 66 -5.94 12.19 -3.92
C ASP A 66 -4.65 11.53 -4.44
N GLY A 67 -3.67 11.28 -3.56
CA GLY A 67 -2.45 10.54 -3.88
C GLY A 67 -2.73 9.09 -4.29
N LEU A 68 -3.67 8.40 -3.64
CA LEU A 68 -4.10 7.05 -4.07
C LEU A 68 -4.74 7.07 -5.47
N LEU A 69 -5.62 8.04 -5.74
CA LEU A 69 -6.27 8.16 -7.05
C LEU A 69 -5.25 8.50 -8.14
N GLU A 70 -4.30 9.39 -7.87
CA GLU A 70 -3.19 9.69 -8.77
C GLU A 70 -2.37 8.44 -9.09
N ALA A 71 -1.99 7.66 -8.08
CA ALA A 71 -1.28 6.40 -8.27
C ALA A 71 -2.08 5.39 -9.12
N ILE A 72 -3.41 5.32 -8.93
CA ILE A 72 -4.30 4.47 -9.75
C ILE A 72 -4.29 4.93 -11.21
N PHE A 73 -4.39 6.23 -11.48
CA PHE A 73 -4.44 6.77 -12.85
C PHE A 73 -3.10 6.68 -13.58
N LEU A 74 -1.98 6.69 -12.85
CA LEU A 74 -0.62 6.55 -13.43
C LEU A 74 -0.18 5.09 -13.59
N ALA A 75 -0.87 4.14 -12.97
CA ALA A 75 -0.52 2.73 -13.05
C ALA A 75 -0.95 2.10 -14.39
N ASP A 76 -0.08 1.29 -14.99
CA ASP A 76 -0.44 0.45 -16.14
C ASP A 76 -1.39 -0.66 -15.70
N ASN A 77 -1.19 -1.17 -14.48
CA ASN A 77 -1.97 -2.27 -13.90
C ASN A 77 -2.16 -2.04 -12.39
N VAL A 78 -3.37 -2.31 -11.91
CA VAL A 78 -3.72 -2.28 -10.49
C VAL A 78 -4.08 -3.68 -10.02
N LEU A 79 -3.41 -4.17 -8.99
CA LEU A 79 -3.75 -5.41 -8.29
C LEU A 79 -4.25 -5.08 -6.89
N VAL A 80 -5.46 -5.53 -6.57
CA VAL A 80 -6.05 -5.35 -5.23
C VAL A 80 -5.97 -6.68 -4.48
N VAL A 81 -5.39 -6.65 -3.27
CA VAL A 81 -5.03 -7.84 -2.48
C VAL A 81 -5.57 -7.80 -1.06
#